data_AF-A0A223S8D3-F1
#
_entry.id   AF-A0A223S8D3-F1
#
_cell.length_a   1.000
_cell.length_b   1.000
_cell.length_c   1.000
_cell.angle_alpha   90.00
_cell.angle_beta   90.00
_cell.angle_gamma   90.00
#
_symmetry.space_group_name_H-M   'P 1'
#
loop_
_entity.id
_entity.type
_entity.pdbx_description
1 polymer ?
#
loop_
_entity_poly.entity_id
_entity_poly.type
_entity_poly.pdbx_seq_one_letter_code
_entity_poly.pdbx_strand_id
1 'polypeptide(L)'
;MTHQPPPGEPPGGNHPGPPPPGGPSSDGPPDGSGQPQQPSPRPWGRILGLGCVVAVVLALFVAGCVVVLISIGEDTIEPGIEYTPEGPLPTGATTGAIGDPVVSGHLRMTVTGVQTRVLSVGTDPLRKDAEGQYIIVNVTVKNLGDTPTRFEGPGQVLIGSDGERYANDPQAEIYLGNQEKFFQRIQPDDSVSGRLVYDIPKDVKPEQLEMKDLLSPDPPVMVDLTR
;
A
#
# COMPACT_ATOMS: atom_id res chain seq x y z
N MET A 1 -71.98 -29.49 37.60
CA MET A 1 -71.68 -28.41 38.56
C MET A 1 -70.18 -28.39 38.78
N THR A 2 -69.48 -27.39 38.24
CA THR A 2 -68.29 -26.74 38.81
C THR A 2 -68.03 -25.49 37.98
N HIS A 3 -67.87 -24.37 38.69
CA HIS A 3 -67.86 -22.99 38.20
C HIS A 3 -66.55 -22.62 37.48
N GLN A 4 -66.66 -21.77 36.46
CA GLN A 4 -65.55 -21.11 35.75
C GLN A 4 -65.48 -19.63 36.16
N PRO A 5 -64.28 -19.07 36.43
CA PRO A 5 -64.09 -17.68 36.87
C PRO A 5 -64.22 -16.64 35.73
N PRO A 6 -64.46 -15.35 36.04
CA PRO A 6 -64.79 -14.32 35.04
C PRO A 6 -63.57 -13.78 34.26
N PRO A 7 -63.78 -13.16 33.07
CA PRO A 7 -62.71 -12.66 32.20
C PRO A 7 -62.11 -11.33 32.68
N GLY A 8 -60.79 -11.19 32.54
CA GLY A 8 -60.03 -9.97 32.83
C GLY A 8 -60.07 -8.92 31.71
N GLU A 9 -59.91 -7.66 32.10
CA GLU A 9 -59.91 -6.44 31.27
C GLU A 9 -58.69 -6.30 30.33
N PRO A 10 -58.83 -5.58 29.19
CA PRO A 10 -57.76 -5.35 28.23
C PRO A 10 -56.87 -4.14 28.58
N PRO A 11 -55.56 -4.17 28.28
CA PRO A 11 -54.66 -3.03 28.48
C PRO A 11 -54.80 -1.97 27.37
N GLY A 12 -54.65 -0.71 27.79
CA GLY A 12 -54.97 0.50 27.04
C GLY A 12 -54.03 0.87 25.88
N GLY A 13 -54.61 1.54 24.90
CA GLY A 13 -53.93 2.10 23.72
C GLY A 13 -53.42 3.52 23.95
N ASN A 14 -52.25 3.83 23.38
CA ASN A 14 -51.70 5.18 23.26
C ASN A 14 -51.85 5.66 21.80
N HIS A 15 -52.78 6.58 21.57
CA HIS A 15 -52.90 7.32 20.31
C HIS A 15 -52.17 8.68 20.42
N PRO A 16 -51.39 9.11 19.40
CA PRO A 16 -50.80 10.46 19.36
C PRO A 16 -51.86 11.54 19.09
N GLY A 17 -51.83 12.62 19.88
CA GLY A 17 -52.70 13.80 19.71
C GLY A 17 -52.23 14.76 18.60
N PRO A 18 -53.12 15.64 18.10
CA PRO A 18 -52.85 16.56 16.99
C PRO A 18 -52.04 17.82 17.38
N PRO A 19 -51.35 18.47 16.42
CA PRO A 19 -50.53 19.66 16.67
C PRO A 19 -51.38 20.94 16.88
N PRO A 20 -50.90 21.91 17.68
CA PRO A 20 -51.61 23.18 17.91
C PRO A 20 -51.42 24.22 16.79
N PRO A 21 -52.34 25.20 16.65
CA PRO A 21 -52.37 26.15 15.53
C PRO A 21 -51.54 27.42 15.78
N GLY A 22 -51.05 28.03 14.70
CA GLY A 22 -50.32 29.29 14.71
C GLY A 22 -51.20 30.51 15.00
N GLY A 23 -50.60 31.51 15.65
CA GLY A 23 -51.20 32.83 15.92
C GLY A 23 -50.38 33.98 15.30
N PRO A 24 -51.01 35.15 15.04
CA PRO A 24 -50.42 36.21 14.22
C PRO A 24 -49.71 37.34 15.00
N SER A 25 -48.90 38.08 14.25
CA SER A 25 -48.06 39.23 14.58
C SER A 25 -48.79 40.43 15.19
N SER A 26 -48.08 41.21 16.01
CA SER A 26 -48.41 42.62 16.27
C SER A 26 -47.19 43.47 16.62
N ASP A 27 -47.07 44.57 15.89
CA ASP A 27 -46.09 45.66 15.92
C ASP A 27 -45.89 46.39 17.27
N GLY A 28 -44.72 47.03 17.41
CA GLY A 28 -44.45 48.12 18.36
C GLY A 28 -43.14 48.88 18.02
N PRO A 29 -43.04 50.21 18.29
CA PRO A 29 -42.52 51.22 17.34
C PRO A 29 -41.12 51.82 17.70
N PRO A 30 -40.58 52.76 16.87
CA PRO A 30 -39.14 52.97 16.68
C PRO A 30 -38.54 54.24 17.34
N ASP A 31 -37.24 54.42 17.06
CA ASP A 31 -36.41 55.63 17.09
C ASP A 31 -35.49 55.87 18.31
N GLY A 32 -34.19 55.99 18.02
CA GLY A 32 -33.28 56.75 18.86
C GLY A 32 -31.78 56.50 18.69
N SER A 33 -31.15 57.32 17.86
CA SER A 33 -29.72 57.71 17.87
C SER A 33 -28.66 56.72 17.33
N GLY A 34 -28.21 57.00 16.11
CA GLY A 34 -26.92 56.52 15.60
C GLY A 34 -25.76 57.29 16.22
N GLN A 35 -24.67 56.57 16.53
CA GLN A 35 -23.33 57.15 16.64
C GLN A 35 -22.47 56.67 15.47
N PRO A 36 -21.76 57.58 14.77
CA PRO A 36 -20.84 57.18 13.70
C PRO A 36 -19.59 56.50 14.31
N GLN A 37 -19.30 55.28 13.86
CA GLN A 37 -18.06 54.58 14.21
C GLN A 37 -16.88 55.18 13.43
N GLN A 38 -15.94 55.76 14.17
CA GLN A 38 -14.70 56.31 13.67
C GLN A 38 -13.73 55.17 13.28
N PRO A 39 -13.07 55.18 12.10
CA PRO A 39 -12.16 54.10 11.71
C PRO A 39 -10.85 54.18 12.50
N SER A 40 -10.40 53.04 13.02
CA SER A 40 -9.12 52.91 13.74
C SER A 40 -7.92 52.95 12.78
N PRO A 41 -6.79 53.56 13.19
CA PRO A 41 -5.61 53.66 12.34
C PRO A 41 -4.93 52.29 12.18
N ARG A 42 -4.65 51.90 10.93
CA ARG A 42 -4.01 50.63 10.58
C ARG A 42 -2.51 50.64 10.95
N PRO A 43 -1.96 49.57 11.54
CA PRO A 43 -0.58 49.53 12.01
C PRO A 43 0.39 49.08 10.90
N TRP A 44 0.66 49.94 9.93
CA TRP A 44 1.61 49.64 8.83
C TRP A 44 3.03 49.30 9.35
N GLY A 45 3.46 49.90 10.47
CA GLY A 45 4.78 49.67 11.05
C GLY A 45 4.99 48.30 11.70
N ARG A 46 3.92 47.53 11.99
CA ARG A 46 4.03 46.18 12.58
C ARG A 46 4.19 45.07 11.54
N ILE A 47 3.82 45.34 10.28
CA ILE A 47 3.94 44.39 9.17
C ILE A 47 5.39 44.29 8.70
N LEU A 48 6.15 45.38 8.74
CA LEU A 48 7.56 45.41 8.35
C LEU A 48 8.48 44.71 9.38
N GLY A 49 8.20 44.86 10.68
CA GLY A 49 8.97 44.20 11.74
C GLY A 49 8.73 42.68 11.79
N LEU A 50 7.49 42.24 11.60
CA LEU A 50 7.16 40.80 11.53
C LEU A 50 7.76 40.16 10.27
N GLY A 51 7.77 40.89 9.15
CA GLY A 51 8.40 40.44 7.90
C GLY A 51 9.91 40.23 8.02
N CYS A 52 10.63 41.14 8.70
CA CYS A 52 12.07 40.97 8.95
C CYS A 52 12.38 39.81 9.91
N VAL A 53 11.57 39.60 10.95
CA VAL A 53 11.73 38.46 11.87
C VAL A 53 11.46 37.14 11.14
N VAL A 54 10.40 37.06 10.31
CA VAL A 54 10.10 35.88 9.50
C VAL A 54 11.21 35.62 8.47
N ALA A 55 11.73 36.66 7.82
CA ALA A 55 12.83 36.53 6.86
C ALA A 55 14.15 36.09 7.52
N VAL A 56 14.46 36.57 8.72
CA VAL A 56 15.65 36.14 9.49
C VAL A 56 15.49 34.70 9.98
N VAL A 57 14.30 34.30 10.44
CA VAL A 57 14.02 32.90 10.82
C VAL A 57 14.12 31.97 9.61
N LEU A 58 13.58 32.37 8.45
CA LEU A 58 13.73 31.62 7.18
C LEU A 58 15.20 31.52 6.75
N ALA A 59 15.95 32.61 6.82
CA ALA A 59 17.38 32.61 6.48
C ALA A 59 18.20 31.74 7.44
N LEU A 60 17.87 31.70 8.73
CA LEU A 60 18.50 30.81 9.71
C LEU A 60 18.09 29.33 9.52
N PHE A 61 16.87 29.06 9.07
CA PHE A 61 16.43 27.72 8.70
C PHE A 61 17.17 27.21 7.46
N VAL A 62 17.33 28.07 6.44
CA VAL A 62 18.08 27.76 5.22
C VAL A 62 19.59 27.64 5.48
N ALA A 63 20.17 28.49 6.34
CA ALA A 63 21.58 28.40 6.73
C ALA A 63 21.85 27.22 7.68
N GLY A 64 20.88 26.84 8.51
CA GLY A 64 20.93 25.63 9.35
C GLY A 64 20.90 24.34 8.53
N CYS A 65 20.22 24.32 7.39
CA CYS A 65 20.24 23.19 6.45
C CYS A 65 21.59 23.00 5.74
N VAL A 66 22.49 23.99 5.71
CA VAL A 66 23.73 23.90 4.92
C VAL A 66 24.97 23.49 5.74
N VAL A 67 24.89 23.42 7.08
CA VAL A 67 26.06 23.08 7.93
C VAL A 67 25.94 21.72 8.65
N VAL A 68 24.90 20.92 8.41
CA VAL A 68 24.84 19.52 8.87
C VAL A 68 25.23 18.58 7.73
N LEU A 69 26.46 18.71 7.24
CA LEU A 69 27.08 17.79 6.27
C LEU A 69 28.13 16.91 6.95
N ILE A 70 27.84 16.36 8.12
CA ILE A 70 28.67 15.27 8.69
C ILE A 70 27.76 14.27 9.42
N SER A 71 27.62 13.10 8.79
CA SER A 71 27.23 11.80 9.36
C SER A 71 25.80 11.62 9.87
N ILE A 72 24.86 11.36 8.95
CA ILE A 72 23.78 10.41 9.21
C ILE A 72 23.59 9.60 7.92
N GLY A 73 23.99 8.32 7.97
CA GLY A 73 23.56 7.34 6.98
C GLY A 73 22.10 7.03 7.28
N GLU A 74 21.20 7.58 6.48
CA GLU A 74 19.78 7.28 6.54
C GLU A 74 19.34 7.01 5.09
N ASP A 75 18.86 5.78 4.86
CA ASP A 75 18.37 5.28 3.59
C ASP A 75 17.41 6.29 2.97
N THR A 76 17.87 6.93 1.89
CA THR A 76 17.01 7.71 1.01
C THR A 76 16.05 6.71 0.37
N ILE A 77 14.80 6.70 0.83
CA ILE A 77 13.69 6.10 0.09
C ILE A 77 13.51 6.96 -1.15
N GLU A 78 14.19 6.59 -2.24
CA GLU A 78 13.93 7.12 -3.57
C GLU A 78 12.47 6.78 -3.95
N PRO A 79 11.75 7.68 -4.66
CA PRO A 79 10.42 7.37 -5.15
C PRO A 79 10.48 6.10 -5.99
N GLY A 80 9.60 5.13 -5.68
CA GLY A 80 9.62 3.77 -6.21
C GLY A 80 9.94 3.74 -7.70
N ILE A 81 11.12 3.24 -8.02
CA ILE A 81 11.47 2.86 -9.37
C ILE A 81 10.52 1.72 -9.75
N GLU A 82 9.52 2.02 -10.57
CA GLU A 82 8.76 0.98 -11.27
C GLU A 82 9.78 0.23 -12.14
N TYR A 83 10.09 -1.00 -11.72
CA TYR A 83 10.94 -1.87 -12.50
C TYR A 83 10.18 -2.27 -13.76
N THR A 84 10.41 -1.56 -14.86
CA THR A 84 9.94 -2.01 -16.17
C THR A 84 10.94 -3.05 -16.67
N PRO A 85 10.52 -4.30 -16.92
CA PRO A 85 11.42 -5.35 -17.37
C PRO A 85 11.81 -5.10 -18.85
N GLU A 86 12.76 -4.21 -19.10
CA GLU A 86 13.28 -3.93 -20.43
C GLU A 86 14.38 -4.93 -20.80
N GLY A 87 14.19 -5.66 -21.91
CA GLY A 87 15.21 -6.51 -22.49
C GLY A 87 14.66 -7.68 -23.30
N PRO A 88 15.45 -8.25 -24.23
CA PRO A 88 15.10 -9.50 -24.88
C PRO A 88 14.89 -10.59 -23.82
N LEU A 89 13.94 -11.51 -24.05
CA LEU A 89 13.83 -12.73 -23.25
C LEU A 89 15.23 -13.35 -23.12
N PRO A 90 15.73 -13.65 -21.91
CA PRO A 90 17.00 -14.32 -21.78
C PRO A 90 16.93 -15.62 -22.59
N THR A 91 17.86 -15.80 -23.53
CA THR A 91 17.96 -17.00 -24.38
C THR A 91 18.47 -18.22 -23.58
N GLY A 92 18.24 -18.23 -22.26
CA GLY A 92 18.60 -19.32 -21.36
C GLY A 92 17.58 -20.44 -21.48
N ALA A 93 18.07 -21.68 -21.61
CA ALA A 93 17.24 -22.86 -21.46
C ALA A 93 16.58 -22.84 -20.07
N THR A 94 15.31 -23.26 -20.00
CA THR A 94 14.63 -23.56 -18.72
C THR A 94 15.56 -24.38 -17.83
N THR A 95 15.81 -23.88 -16.61
CA THR A 95 16.78 -24.45 -15.68
C THR A 95 16.12 -25.31 -14.59
N GLY A 96 14.80 -25.20 -14.41
CA GLY A 96 14.01 -26.04 -13.50
C GLY A 96 12.50 -25.84 -13.68
N ALA A 97 11.70 -26.56 -12.89
CA ALA A 97 10.25 -26.42 -12.80
C ALA A 97 9.78 -26.12 -11.36
N ILE A 98 8.48 -26.08 -11.13
CA ILE A 98 7.92 -25.92 -9.77
C ILE A 98 8.43 -27.08 -8.88
N GLY A 99 8.96 -26.72 -7.72
CA GLY A 99 9.55 -27.64 -6.74
C GLY A 99 11.05 -27.87 -6.92
N ASP A 100 11.62 -27.55 -8.09
CA ASP A 100 13.06 -27.69 -8.31
C ASP A 100 13.85 -26.52 -7.68
N PRO A 101 14.93 -26.81 -6.94
CA PRO A 101 15.84 -25.77 -6.50
C PRO A 101 16.72 -25.29 -7.67
N VAL A 102 16.60 -24.00 -8.01
CA VAL A 102 17.46 -23.32 -8.98
C VAL A 102 18.43 -22.37 -8.26
N VAL A 103 19.56 -22.05 -8.87
CA VAL A 103 20.61 -21.20 -8.27
C VAL A 103 21.00 -20.07 -9.23
N SER A 104 21.01 -18.84 -8.71
CA SER A 104 21.59 -17.66 -9.37
C SER A 104 22.39 -16.91 -8.30
N GLY A 105 23.68 -16.63 -8.54
CA GLY A 105 24.53 -16.01 -7.54
C GLY A 105 24.61 -16.81 -6.25
N HIS A 106 24.38 -16.12 -5.14
CA HIS A 106 24.44 -16.69 -3.80
C HIS A 106 23.07 -17.18 -3.31
N LEU A 107 22.05 -17.18 -4.16
CA LEU A 107 20.70 -17.57 -3.79
C LEU A 107 20.30 -18.89 -4.45
N ARG A 108 19.84 -19.83 -3.63
CA ARG A 108 19.04 -20.96 -4.09
C ARG A 108 17.58 -20.60 -3.94
N MET A 109 16.82 -20.68 -5.02
CA MET A 109 15.42 -20.30 -5.07
C MET A 109 14.59 -21.50 -5.50
N THR A 110 13.39 -21.62 -4.96
CA THR A 110 12.45 -22.69 -5.32
C THR A 110 11.06 -22.09 -5.41
N VAL A 111 10.43 -22.21 -6.57
CA VAL A 111 9.00 -21.96 -6.70
C VAL A 111 8.26 -23.14 -6.10
N THR A 112 7.46 -22.89 -5.07
CA THR A 112 6.75 -23.95 -4.32
C THR A 112 5.27 -24.05 -4.69
N GLY A 113 4.74 -23.08 -5.43
CA GLY A 113 3.39 -23.13 -5.97
C GLY A 113 2.99 -21.82 -6.64
N VAL A 114 1.94 -21.89 -7.46
CA VAL A 114 1.39 -20.76 -8.20
C VAL A 114 -0.13 -20.73 -8.01
N GLN A 115 -0.66 -19.57 -7.66
CA GLN A 115 -2.10 -19.31 -7.61
C GLN A 115 -2.45 -18.37 -8.76
N THR A 116 -3.53 -18.67 -9.48
CA THR A 116 -3.96 -17.91 -10.66
C THR A 116 -5.39 -17.41 -10.47
N ARG A 117 -5.81 -16.44 -11.30
CA ARG A 117 -7.16 -15.87 -11.29
C ARG A 117 -7.58 -15.28 -9.94
N VAL A 118 -6.62 -14.76 -9.18
CA VAL A 118 -6.91 -14.10 -7.91
C VAL A 118 -7.41 -12.69 -8.24
N LEU A 119 -8.63 -12.37 -7.83
CA LEU A 119 -9.28 -11.09 -8.18
C LEU A 119 -8.87 -9.92 -7.28
N SER A 120 -8.26 -10.23 -6.13
CA SER A 120 -7.90 -9.24 -5.13
C SER A 120 -6.97 -9.80 -4.08
N VAL A 121 -6.16 -8.94 -3.48
CA VAL A 121 -5.31 -9.25 -2.33
C VAL A 121 -5.66 -8.37 -1.13
N GLY A 122 -5.35 -8.86 0.06
CA GLY A 122 -5.61 -8.18 1.32
C GLY A 122 -7.09 -8.17 1.72
N THR A 123 -7.38 -7.40 2.76
CA THR A 123 -8.70 -7.27 3.39
C THR A 123 -8.91 -5.83 3.84
N ASP A 124 -10.15 -5.36 3.89
CA ASP A 124 -10.45 -3.98 4.28
C ASP A 124 -9.83 -3.63 5.66
N PRO A 125 -9.20 -2.45 5.81
CA PRO A 125 -9.14 -1.35 4.84
C PRO A 125 -7.99 -1.42 3.82
N LEU A 126 -7.12 -2.45 3.88
CA LEU A 126 -5.95 -2.61 3.01
C LEU A 126 -6.21 -3.74 2.00
N ARG A 127 -7.09 -3.45 1.05
CA ARG A 127 -7.47 -4.34 -0.05
C ARG A 127 -7.09 -3.71 -1.38
N LYS A 128 -6.62 -4.52 -2.33
CA LYS A 128 -6.36 -4.11 -3.70
C LYS A 128 -6.99 -5.13 -4.66
N ASP A 129 -7.80 -4.65 -5.60
CA ASP A 129 -8.36 -5.47 -6.68
C ASP A 129 -7.35 -5.56 -7.84
N ALA A 130 -7.44 -6.63 -8.62
CA ALA A 130 -6.62 -6.79 -9.82
C ALA A 130 -7.22 -6.01 -11.00
N GLU A 131 -6.38 -5.43 -11.85
CA GLU A 131 -6.76 -4.86 -13.13
C GLU A 131 -7.14 -5.96 -14.14
N GLY A 132 -6.37 -7.06 -14.16
CA GLY A 132 -6.70 -8.25 -14.94
C GLY A 132 -6.91 -9.47 -14.05
N GLN A 133 -5.83 -9.98 -13.49
CA GLN A 133 -5.79 -11.04 -12.49
C GLN A 133 -4.47 -10.98 -11.75
N TYR A 134 -4.49 -11.27 -10.45
CA TYR A 134 -3.26 -11.56 -9.74
C TYR A 134 -2.80 -13.01 -9.99
N ILE A 135 -1.53 -13.14 -10.32
CA ILE A 135 -0.76 -14.38 -10.19
C ILE A 135 0.09 -14.25 -8.92
N ILE A 136 -0.07 -15.20 -8.00
CA ILE A 136 0.70 -15.24 -6.75
C ILE A 136 1.64 -16.44 -6.82
N VAL A 137 2.94 -16.18 -6.80
CA VAL A 137 3.98 -17.20 -6.85
C VAL A 137 4.61 -17.36 -5.48
N ASN A 138 4.47 -18.54 -4.88
CA ASN A 138 5.11 -18.88 -3.62
C ASN A 138 6.57 -19.27 -3.87
N VAL A 139 7.50 -18.64 -3.16
CA VAL A 139 8.93 -18.85 -3.33
C VAL A 139 9.59 -19.14 -1.98
N THR A 140 10.53 -20.07 -1.96
CA THR A 140 11.52 -20.24 -0.88
C THR A 140 12.88 -19.82 -1.39
N VAL A 141 13.59 -19.02 -0.61
CA VAL A 141 14.92 -18.51 -0.92
C VAL A 141 15.87 -18.89 0.20
N LYS A 142 16.97 -19.54 -0.15
CA LYS A 142 18.08 -19.89 0.74
C LYS A 142 19.31 -19.09 0.37
N ASN A 143 19.95 -18.50 1.38
CA ASN A 143 21.26 -17.88 1.22
C ASN A 143 22.36 -18.94 1.26
N LEU A 144 23.11 -19.08 0.17
CA LEU A 144 24.28 -19.95 0.03
C LEU A 144 25.61 -19.19 0.26
N GLY A 145 25.56 -17.87 0.40
CA GLY A 145 26.71 -17.03 0.67
C GLY A 145 27.13 -17.03 2.14
N ASP A 146 28.21 -16.32 2.43
CA ASP A 146 28.84 -16.20 3.76
C ASP A 146 28.46 -14.91 4.51
N THR A 147 27.70 -14.02 3.87
CA THR A 147 27.21 -12.77 4.47
C THR A 147 25.68 -12.70 4.44
N PRO A 148 25.04 -11.97 5.38
CA PRO A 148 23.60 -11.75 5.33
C PRO A 148 23.22 -10.99 4.06
N THR A 149 22.24 -11.50 3.32
CA THR A 149 21.76 -10.92 2.06
C THR A 149 20.25 -10.66 2.10
N ARG A 150 19.71 -9.95 1.12
CA ARG A 150 18.26 -9.78 0.94
C ARG A 150 17.86 -10.36 -0.41
N PHE A 151 16.67 -10.96 -0.46
CA PHE A 151 16.02 -11.27 -1.73
C PHE A 151 15.27 -10.03 -2.23
N GLU A 152 15.57 -9.60 -3.45
CA GLU A 152 14.90 -8.47 -4.10
C GLU A 152 13.76 -9.00 -4.97
N GLY A 153 12.52 -8.69 -4.59
CA GLY A 153 11.32 -9.02 -5.38
C GLY A 153 11.26 -8.27 -6.72
N PRO A 154 11.60 -6.96 -6.79
CA PRO A 154 11.85 -6.30 -8.06
C PRO A 154 12.92 -7.05 -8.87
N GLY A 155 12.76 -7.15 -10.19
CA GLY A 155 13.68 -7.89 -11.06
C GLY A 155 13.43 -9.39 -11.16
N GLN A 156 12.45 -9.93 -10.43
CA GLN A 156 11.93 -11.27 -10.65
C GLN A 156 10.75 -11.16 -11.62
N VAL A 157 10.90 -11.67 -12.84
CA VAL A 157 10.01 -11.35 -13.96
C VAL A 157 9.15 -12.55 -14.34
N LEU A 158 7.84 -12.36 -14.36
CA LEU A 158 6.91 -13.37 -14.87
C LEU A 158 6.80 -13.25 -16.39
N ILE A 159 6.87 -14.37 -17.10
CA ILE A 159 6.64 -14.44 -18.54
C ILE A 159 5.28 -15.11 -18.77
N GLY A 160 4.40 -14.40 -19.47
CA GLY A 160 3.06 -14.88 -19.83
C GLY A 160 3.03 -15.72 -21.10
N SER A 161 1.91 -16.40 -21.33
CA SER A 161 1.62 -17.17 -22.55
C SER A 161 1.50 -16.32 -23.82
N ASP A 162 1.42 -15.00 -23.67
CA ASP A 162 1.51 -14.01 -24.74
C ASP A 162 2.97 -13.65 -25.08
N GLY A 163 3.95 -14.15 -24.31
CA GLY A 163 5.37 -13.83 -24.43
C GLY A 163 5.77 -12.51 -23.76
N GLU A 164 4.83 -11.82 -23.11
CA GLU A 164 5.08 -10.55 -22.43
C GLU A 164 5.74 -10.75 -21.07
N ARG A 165 6.45 -9.71 -20.63
CA ARG A 165 7.20 -9.67 -19.36
C ARG A 165 6.43 -8.82 -18.35
N TYR A 166 6.18 -9.38 -17.18
CA TYR A 166 5.43 -8.75 -16.12
C TYR A 166 6.30 -8.57 -14.88
N ALA A 167 6.42 -7.33 -14.42
CA ALA A 167 7.04 -7.02 -13.13
C ALA A 167 6.11 -7.40 -11.98
N ASN A 168 6.70 -7.68 -10.83
CA ASN A 168 5.93 -7.90 -9.62
C ASN A 168 5.29 -6.58 -9.14
N ASP A 169 4.22 -6.69 -8.35
CA ASP A 169 3.47 -5.60 -7.73
C ASP A 169 3.78 -5.56 -6.23
N PRO A 170 4.75 -4.72 -5.80
CA PRO A 170 5.20 -4.69 -4.41
C PRO A 170 4.10 -4.25 -3.44
N GLN A 171 3.15 -3.43 -3.90
CA GLN A 171 2.03 -3.01 -3.04
C GLN A 171 1.08 -4.17 -2.78
N ALA A 172 0.74 -4.95 -3.80
CA ALA A 172 -0.07 -6.14 -3.66
C ALA A 172 0.62 -7.19 -2.76
N GLU A 173 1.95 -7.33 -2.86
CA GLU A 173 2.74 -8.19 -1.97
C GLU A 173 2.63 -7.77 -0.50
N ILE A 174 2.71 -6.47 -0.21
CA ILE A 174 2.54 -5.95 1.16
C ILE A 174 1.14 -6.28 1.68
N TYR A 175 0.10 -6.13 0.85
CA TYR A 175 -1.30 -6.30 1.28
C TYR A 175 -1.68 -7.76 1.54
N LEU A 176 -0.93 -8.72 1.00
CA LEU A 176 -1.13 -10.15 1.29
C LEU A 176 -0.85 -10.55 2.74
N GLY A 177 -0.14 -9.71 3.51
CA GLY A 177 0.24 -9.96 4.91
C GLY A 177 1.19 -11.15 5.11
N ASN A 178 1.68 -11.36 6.34
CA ASN A 178 2.54 -12.50 6.71
C ASN A 178 3.79 -12.65 5.82
N GLN A 179 4.34 -11.55 5.31
CA GLN A 179 5.51 -11.49 4.43
C GLN A 179 6.70 -10.81 5.12
N GLU A 180 6.60 -10.46 6.41
CA GLU A 180 7.54 -9.58 7.11
C GLU A 180 8.96 -10.17 7.13
N LYS A 181 9.07 -11.49 7.22
CA LYS A 181 10.36 -12.18 7.16
C LYS A 181 10.97 -12.15 5.76
N PHE A 182 10.14 -12.18 4.71
CA PHE A 182 10.59 -12.19 3.32
C PHE A 182 11.34 -10.90 2.94
N PHE A 183 10.98 -9.78 3.56
CA PHE A 183 11.64 -8.49 3.35
C PHE A 183 12.88 -8.26 4.25
N GLN A 184 13.20 -9.20 5.16
CA GLN A 184 14.36 -9.11 6.04
C GLN A 184 15.61 -9.70 5.39
N ARG A 185 16.76 -9.45 6.00
CA ARG A 185 18.01 -10.11 5.59
C ARG A 185 17.99 -11.59 5.99
N ILE A 186 18.37 -12.44 5.04
CA ILE A 186 18.55 -13.89 5.17
C ILE A 186 20.00 -14.14 5.62
N GLN A 187 20.17 -14.76 6.79
CA GLN A 187 21.50 -15.13 7.28
C GLN A 187 22.13 -16.21 6.39
N PRO A 188 23.46 -16.36 6.39
CA PRO A 188 24.14 -17.50 5.76
C PRO A 188 23.48 -18.82 6.16
N ASP A 189 23.27 -19.70 5.18
CA ASP A 189 22.63 -21.02 5.32
C ASP A 189 21.14 -21.05 5.74
N ASP A 190 20.56 -19.91 6.12
CA ASP A 190 19.15 -19.78 6.45
C ASP A 190 18.27 -19.70 5.19
N SER A 191 16.97 -19.91 5.40
CA SER A 191 15.95 -19.83 4.35
C SER A 191 14.75 -19.01 4.79
N VAL A 192 14.14 -18.34 3.82
CA VAL A 192 12.88 -17.61 3.99
C VAL A 192 11.90 -18.00 2.91
N SER A 193 10.61 -17.91 3.21
CA SER A 193 9.55 -18.08 2.22
C SER A 193 8.74 -16.80 2.10
N GLY A 194 8.23 -16.54 0.91
CA GLY A 194 7.37 -15.42 0.62
C GLY A 194 6.63 -15.59 -0.70
N ARG A 195 6.00 -14.51 -1.15
CA ARG A 195 5.10 -14.50 -2.29
C ARG A 195 5.38 -13.29 -3.16
N LEU A 196 5.64 -13.57 -4.43
CA LEU A 196 5.67 -12.56 -5.49
C LEU A 196 4.29 -12.45 -6.09
N VAL A 197 3.84 -11.22 -6.37
CA VAL A 197 2.51 -10.96 -6.93
C VAL A 197 2.64 -10.23 -8.25
N TYR A 198 1.89 -10.64 -9.27
CA TYR A 198 1.89 -10.03 -10.59
C TYR A 198 0.46 -9.75 -10.99
N ASP A 199 0.15 -8.54 -11.46
CA ASP A 199 -1.13 -8.24 -12.11
C ASP A 199 -0.95 -8.35 -13.63
N ILE A 200 -1.66 -9.29 -14.25
CA ILE A 200 -1.54 -9.58 -15.68
C ILE A 200 -2.93 -9.65 -16.33
N PRO A 201 -3.07 -9.53 -17.66
CA PRO A 201 -4.36 -9.67 -18.31
C PRO A 201 -5.05 -11.01 -17.97
N LYS A 202 -6.38 -10.97 -17.79
CA LYS A 202 -7.20 -12.11 -17.35
C LYS A 202 -7.11 -13.38 -18.23
N ASP A 203 -6.74 -13.21 -19.50
CA ASP A 203 -6.69 -14.29 -20.49
C ASP A 203 -5.26 -14.85 -20.68
N VAL A 204 -4.26 -14.23 -20.04
CA VAL A 204 -2.85 -14.66 -20.07
C VAL A 204 -2.60 -15.68 -18.96
N LYS A 205 -1.81 -16.73 -19.25
CA LYS A 205 -1.38 -17.72 -18.27
C LYS A 205 0.08 -17.48 -17.89
N PRO A 206 0.47 -17.70 -16.62
CA PRO A 206 1.88 -17.71 -16.26
C PRO A 206 2.57 -18.94 -16.87
N GLU A 207 3.65 -18.74 -17.62
CA GLU A 207 4.41 -19.84 -18.22
C GLU A 207 5.79 -20.01 -17.60
N GLN A 208 6.52 -18.92 -17.36
CA GLN A 208 7.85 -18.99 -16.77
C GLN A 208 8.07 -17.89 -15.75
N LEU A 209 8.94 -18.13 -14.78
CA LEU A 209 9.49 -17.12 -13.89
C LEU A 209 10.99 -17.00 -14.12
N GLU A 210 11.43 -15.81 -14.51
CA GLU A 210 12.84 -15.43 -14.53
C GLU A 210 13.23 -14.99 -13.11
N MET A 211 14.19 -15.71 -12.52
CA MET A 211 14.65 -15.45 -11.16
C MET A 211 16.14 -15.10 -11.15
N LYS A 212 16.54 -14.12 -10.35
CA LYS A 212 17.92 -13.65 -10.28
C LYS A 212 18.29 -13.16 -8.89
N ASP A 213 19.50 -13.50 -8.45
CA ASP A 213 20.16 -12.73 -7.39
C ASP A 213 20.64 -11.39 -7.97
N LEU A 214 19.88 -10.32 -7.72
CA LEU A 214 20.18 -8.99 -8.27
C LEU A 214 21.49 -8.39 -7.75
N LEU A 215 22.03 -8.91 -6.64
CA LEU A 215 23.30 -8.47 -6.07
C LEU A 215 24.50 -9.24 -6.66
N SER A 216 24.24 -10.23 -7.52
CA SER A 216 25.24 -11.02 -8.22
C SER A 216 25.37 -10.62 -9.69
N PRO A 217 26.58 -10.68 -10.28
CA PRO A 217 26.76 -10.56 -11.73
C PRO A 217 26.23 -11.76 -12.53
N ASP A 218 25.88 -12.86 -11.85
CA ASP A 218 25.40 -14.08 -12.49
C ASP A 218 24.12 -13.86 -13.30
N PRO A 219 23.90 -14.66 -14.36
CA PRO A 219 22.70 -14.56 -15.16
C PRO A 219 21.43 -14.95 -14.37
N PRO A 220 20.25 -14.53 -14.84
CA PRO A 220 19.00 -15.06 -14.35
C PRO A 220 18.85 -16.55 -14.69
N VAL A 221 17.99 -17.23 -13.94
CA VAL A 221 17.55 -18.61 -14.20
C VAL A 221 16.06 -18.63 -14.51
N MET A 222 15.66 -19.53 -15.41
CA MET A 222 14.26 -19.66 -15.84
C MET A 222 13.61 -20.86 -15.17
N VAL A 223 12.47 -20.65 -14.54
CA VAL A 223 11.63 -21.70 -13.94
C VAL A 223 10.36 -21.88 -14.75
N ASP A 224 10.08 -23.09 -15.22
CA ASP A 224 8.82 -23.46 -15.88
C ASP A 224 7.70 -23.57 -14.84
N LEU A 225 6.64 -22.78 -15.03
CA LEU A 225 5.46 -22.74 -14.15
C LEU A 225 4.32 -23.64 -14.64
N THR A 226 4.52 -24.35 -15.75
CA THR A 226 3.49 -25.20 -16.38
C THR A 226 3.57 -26.66 -15.97
N ARG A 227 4.60 -27.05 -15.20
CA ARG A 227 4.90 -28.43 -14.81
C ARG A 227 5.17 -28.58 -13.32
#